data_AF-A0A3R0TVL2-F1
#
_entry.id   AF-A0A3R0TVL2-F1
#
_cell.length_a   1.000
_cell.length_b   1.000
_cell.length_c   1.000
_cell.angle_alpha   90.00
_cell.angle_beta   90.00
_cell.angle_gamma   90.00
#
_symmetry.space_group_name_H-M   'P 1'
#
loop_
_entity.id
_entity.type
_entity.pdbx_description
1 polymer ?
#
loop_
_entity_poly.entity_id
_entity_poly.type
_entity_poly.pdbx_seq_one_letter_code
_entity_poly.pdbx_strand_id
1 'polypeptide(L)'
;MKTIYRSKNWLAAVGQIEQCVLCGRWGTQVAHRNELKGMGVKTDDCATAALCPECHYEIDNGCHLEKEERRRLMNKAIVLTVIELARRGLIIPAVIKG
;
A
#
# COMPACT_ATOMS: atom_id res chain seq x y z
N MET A 1 -15.94 17.55 -1.02
CA MET A 1 -14.57 17.00 -1.11
C MET A 1 -14.53 15.75 -0.24
N LYS A 2 -14.20 14.56 -0.76
CA LYS A 2 -14.07 13.37 0.11
C LYS A 2 -12.91 13.59 1.07
N THR A 3 -13.16 13.43 2.38
CA THR A 3 -12.15 13.50 3.43
C THR A 3 -11.16 12.34 3.26
N ILE A 4 -9.87 12.62 3.37
CA ILE A 4 -8.83 11.57 3.33
C ILE A 4 -8.95 10.72 4.60
N TYR A 5 -9.10 9.42 4.44
CA TYR A 5 -9.12 8.46 5.54
C TYR A 5 -7.74 8.34 6.18
N ARG A 6 -7.68 8.54 7.50
CA ARG A 6 -6.45 8.45 8.30
C ARG A 6 -6.62 7.41 9.41
N SER A 7 -5.63 6.53 9.56
CA SER A 7 -5.65 5.47 10.57
C SER A 7 -4.23 5.03 10.93
N LYS A 8 -3.77 5.42 12.12
CA LYS A 8 -2.49 4.95 12.67
C LYS A 8 -2.48 3.43 12.85
N ASN A 9 -3.62 2.85 13.22
CA ASN A 9 -3.76 1.40 13.39
C ASN A 9 -3.57 0.66 12.07
N TRP A 10 -4.10 1.20 10.97
CA TRP A 10 -3.86 0.64 9.64
C TRP A 10 -2.38 0.68 9.29
N LEU A 11 -1.73 1.83 9.41
CA LEU A 11 -0.31 1.99 9.09
C LEU A 11 0.57 1.07 9.96
N ALA A 12 0.24 0.92 11.24
CA ALA A 12 0.92 0.00 12.14
C ALA A 12 0.71 -1.46 11.70
N ALA A 13 -0.49 -1.85 11.28
CA ALA A 13 -0.78 -3.19 10.79
C ALA A 13 0.00 -3.51 9.50
N VAL A 14 0.06 -2.58 8.54
CA VAL A 14 0.89 -2.72 7.33
C VAL A 14 2.36 -2.84 7.70
N GLY A 15 2.82 -2.07 8.69
CA GLY A 15 4.20 -2.12 9.19
C GLY A 15 4.62 -3.44 9.84
N GLN A 16 3.68 -4.34 10.16
CA GLN A 16 3.99 -5.69 10.66
C GLN A 16 4.34 -6.68 9.53
N ILE A 17 4.13 -6.31 8.26
CA ILE A 17 4.44 -7.18 7.12
C ILE A 17 5.93 -7.03 6.77
N GLU A 18 6.75 -7.98 7.20
CA GLU A 18 8.21 -7.89 7.11
C GLU A 18 8.79 -8.25 5.73
N GLN A 19 8.01 -8.91 4.88
CA GLN A 19 8.40 -9.29 3.52
C GLN A 19 7.63 -8.47 2.48
N CYS A 20 8.35 -7.94 1.49
CA CYS A 20 7.76 -7.18 0.39
C CYS A 20 6.69 -8.01 -0.32
N VAL A 21 5.49 -7.45 -0.43
CA VAL A 21 4.35 -8.17 -1.05
C VAL A 21 4.52 -8.42 -2.55
N LEU A 22 5.47 -7.76 -3.21
CA LEU A 22 5.75 -7.95 -4.64
C LEU A 22 6.86 -8.97 -4.91
N CYS A 23 7.94 -8.95 -4.12
CA CYS A 23 9.15 -9.72 -4.41
C CYS A 23 9.60 -10.66 -3.28
N GLY A 24 8.97 -10.61 -2.10
CA GLY A 24 9.29 -11.45 -0.96
C GLY A 24 10.57 -11.06 -0.18
N ARG A 25 11.29 -10.01 -0.61
CA ARG A 25 12.47 -9.50 0.10
C ARG A 25 12.12 -9.05 1.52
N TRP A 26 12.97 -9.38 2.48
CA TRP A 26 12.87 -8.91 3.86
C TRP A 26 13.20 -7.42 3.99
N GLY A 27 12.46 -6.74 4.86
CA GLY A 27 12.57 -5.29 5.09
C GLY A 27 11.59 -4.52 4.21
N THR A 28 10.61 -3.89 4.84
CA THR A 28 9.53 -3.16 4.15
C THR A 28 9.37 -1.74 4.67
N GLN A 29 8.74 -0.92 3.84
CA GLN A 29 8.26 0.42 4.12
C GLN A 29 6.76 0.46 3.82
N VAL A 30 6.03 1.30 4.54
CA VAL A 30 4.62 1.59 4.24
C VAL A 30 4.58 2.64 3.12
N ALA A 31 4.33 2.18 1.90
CA ALA A 31 4.23 3.03 0.71
C ALA A 31 2.78 3.48 0.50
N HIS A 32 2.52 4.78 0.38
CA HIS A 32 1.20 5.32 0.05
C HIS A 32 1.00 5.35 -1.47
N ARG A 33 -0.24 5.14 -1.94
CA ARG A 33 -0.57 5.32 -3.37
C ARG A 33 -0.12 6.71 -3.84
N ASN A 34 0.60 6.73 -4.97
CA ASN A 34 1.22 7.93 -5.56
C ASN A 34 0.35 8.63 -6.63
N GLU A 35 -0.93 8.27 -6.75
CA GLU A 35 -1.88 8.88 -7.69
C GLU A 35 -2.79 9.93 -7.03
N LEU A 36 -3.44 10.77 -7.86
CA LEU A 36 -4.59 11.62 -7.50
C LEU A 36 -4.30 12.80 -6.56
N LYS A 37 -3.05 13.07 -6.22
CA LYS A 37 -2.65 14.17 -5.33
C LYS A 37 -1.40 14.90 -5.83
N GLY A 38 -1.25 16.16 -5.44
CA GLY A 38 -0.03 16.93 -5.68
C GLY A 38 1.15 16.37 -4.88
N MET A 39 2.36 16.74 -5.29
CA MET A 39 3.60 16.32 -4.62
C MET A 39 3.53 16.55 -3.10
N GLY A 40 3.89 15.52 -2.32
CA GLY A 40 3.94 15.58 -0.85
C GLY A 40 2.60 15.36 -0.14
N VAL A 41 1.49 15.19 -0.85
CA VAL A 41 0.18 14.94 -0.25
C VAL A 41 -0.13 13.45 -0.23
N LYS A 42 -0.18 12.87 0.97
CA LYS A 42 -0.54 11.45 1.18
C LYS A 42 -2.02 11.20 0.85
N THR A 43 -2.28 10.12 0.12
CA THR A 43 -3.62 9.55 -0.12
C THR A 43 -4.18 8.90 1.15
N ASP A 44 -5.33 8.23 1.04
CA ASP A 44 -5.95 7.47 2.14
C ASP A 44 -4.96 6.46 2.74
N ASP A 45 -4.90 6.37 4.06
CA ASP A 45 -3.97 5.45 4.73
C ASP A 45 -4.29 3.99 4.37
N CYS A 46 -5.55 3.67 4.01
CA CYS A 46 -5.95 2.34 3.54
C CYS A 46 -5.45 2.02 2.11
N ALA A 47 -4.99 3.01 1.35
CA ALA A 47 -4.37 2.84 0.05
C ALA A 47 -2.84 2.78 0.17
N THR A 48 -2.36 1.88 1.05
CA THR A 48 -0.93 1.66 1.32
C THR A 48 -0.50 0.22 1.04
N ALA A 49 0.80 0.04 0.80
CA ALA A 49 1.40 -1.26 0.55
C ALA A 49 2.69 -1.48 1.37
N ALA A 50 2.98 -2.73 1.74
CA ALA A 50 4.25 -3.11 2.36
C ALA A 50 5.28 -3.50 1.29
N LEU A 51 6.23 -2.60 1.00
CA LEU A 51 7.20 -2.74 -0.09
C LEU A 51 8.64 -2.62 0.42
N CYS A 52 9.57 -3.40 -0.14
CA CYS A 52 10.99 -3.14 0.09
C CYS A 52 11.42 -1.81 -0.57
N PRO A 53 12.52 -1.19 -0.13
CA PRO A 53 12.99 0.10 -0.68
C PRO A 53 13.18 0.08 -2.20
N GLU A 54 13.62 -1.05 -2.77
CA GLU A 54 13.86 -1.18 -4.21
C GLU A 54 12.54 -1.17 -5.00
N CYS A 55 11.55 -1.99 -4.61
CA CYS A 55 10.24 -1.99 -5.26
C CYS A 55 9.49 -0.67 -5.05
N HIS A 56 9.64 -0.05 -3.87
CA HIS A 56 9.06 1.25 -3.57
C HIS A 56 9.65 2.34 -4.48
N TYR A 57 10.98 2.39 -4.60
CA TYR A 57 11.66 3.32 -5.49
C TYR A 57 11.25 3.13 -6.95
N GLU A 58 11.18 1.88 -7.41
CA GLU A 58 10.81 1.55 -8.80
C GLU A 58 9.39 2.04 -9.14
N ILE A 59 8.44 1.89 -8.22
CA ILE A 59 7.05 2.35 -8.41
C ILE A 59 6.95 3.88 -8.43
N ASP A 60 7.77 4.58 -7.64
CA ASP A 60 7.70 6.04 -7.57
C ASP A 60 8.52 6.74 -8.65
N ASN A 61 9.70 6.20 -8.97
CA ASN A 61 10.73 6.89 -9.75
C ASN A 61 11.29 6.07 -10.91
N GLY A 62 10.89 4.81 -11.07
CA GLY A 62 11.38 3.90 -12.11
C GLY A 62 11.27 4.49 -13.51
N CYS A 63 12.40 4.68 -14.19
CA CYS A 63 12.43 5.34 -15.50
C CYS A 63 12.13 4.40 -16.68
N HIS A 64 12.18 3.09 -16.45
CA HIS A 64 11.95 2.08 -17.48
C HIS A 64 10.50 1.58 -17.53
N LEU A 65 9.68 1.96 -16.55
CA LEU A 65 8.27 1.63 -16.50
C LEU A 65 7.43 2.79 -17.01
N GLU A 66 6.43 2.49 -17.82
CA GLU A 66 5.42 3.49 -18.16
C GLU A 66 4.63 3.91 -16.91
N LYS A 67 4.11 5.14 -16.94
CA LYS A 67 3.32 5.68 -15.83
C LYS A 67 2.18 4.75 -15.42
N GLU A 68 1.45 4.18 -16.37
CA GLU A 68 0.34 3.26 -16.09
C GLU A 68 0.81 1.91 -15.55
N GLU A 69 2.02 1.47 -15.91
CA GLU A 69 2.61 0.25 -15.38
C GLU A 69 2.97 0.40 -13.89
N ARG A 70 3.60 1.52 -13.53
CA ARG A 70 3.86 1.86 -12.12
C ARG A 70 2.58 1.91 -11.28
N ARG A 71 1.51 2.47 -11.84
CA ARG A 71 0.18 2.50 -11.21
C ARG A 71 -0.43 1.12 -11.02
N ARG A 72 -0.34 0.26 -12.04
CA ARG A 72 -0.81 -1.14 -11.95
C ARG A 72 -0.03 -1.92 -10.89
N LEU A 73 1.29 -1.73 -10.81
CA LEU A 73 2.13 -2.33 -9.79
C LEU A 73 1.75 -1.86 -8.38
N MET A 74 1.51 -0.57 -8.21
CA MET A 74 1.05 -0.04 -6.92
C MET A 74 -0.31 -0.59 -6.52
N ASN A 75 -1.25 -0.67 -7.47
CA ASN A 75 -2.57 -1.25 -7.22
C ASN A 75 -2.50 -2.73 -6.85
N LYS A 76 -1.66 -3.50 -7.55
CA LYS A 76 -1.36 -4.89 -7.19
C LYS A 76 -0.78 -4.99 -5.77
N ALA A 77 0.18 -4.15 -5.43
CA ALA A 77 0.82 -4.15 -4.11
C ALA A 77 -0.17 -3.83 -2.97
N ILE A 78 -1.07 -2.86 -3.17
CA ILE A 78 -2.12 -2.53 -2.20
C ILE A 78 -3.05 -3.74 -1.99
N VAL A 79 -3.53 -4.38 -3.08
CA VAL A 79 -4.41 -5.56 -2.97
C VAL A 79 -3.72 -6.70 -2.22
N LEU A 80 -2.45 -7.00 -2.55
CA LEU A 80 -1.69 -8.04 -1.87
C LEU A 80 -1.46 -7.73 -0.38
N THR A 81 -1.26 -6.45 -0.05
CA THR A 81 -1.15 -6.00 1.34
C THR A 81 -2.46 -6.22 2.10
N VAL A 82 -3.61 -5.85 1.53
CA VAL A 82 -4.92 -6.09 2.14
C VAL A 82 -5.18 -7.59 2.36
N ILE A 83 -4.83 -8.42 1.37
CA ILE A 83 -4.93 -9.88 1.50
C ILE A 83 -4.06 -10.38 2.66
N GLU A 84 -2.84 -9.89 2.79
CA GLU A 84 -1.92 -10.29 3.85
C GLU A 84 -2.41 -9.85 5.24
N LEU A 85 -2.94 -8.63 5.36
CA LEU A 85 -3.58 -8.18 6.60
C LEU A 85 -4.75 -9.08 7.01
N ALA A 86 -5.57 -9.50 6.05
CA ALA A 86 -6.70 -10.40 6.30
C ALA A 86 -6.22 -11.80 6.72
N ARG A 87 -5.19 -12.35 6.05
CA ARG A 87 -4.58 -13.64 6.41
C ARG A 87 -4.01 -13.65 7.83
N ARG A 88 -3.48 -12.52 8.28
CA ARG A 88 -2.96 -12.33 9.64
C ARG A 88 -4.04 -12.03 10.68
N GLY A 89 -5.30 -11.88 10.27
CA GLY A 89 -6.40 -11.50 11.18
C GLY A 89 -6.32 -10.07 11.69
N LEU A 90 -5.50 -9.21 11.07
CA LEU A 90 -5.34 -7.79 11.45
C LEU A 90 -6.48 -6.92 10.91
N ILE A 91 -7.16 -7.39 9.86
CA ILE A 91 -8.42 -6.82 9.36
C ILE A 91 -9.42 -7.96 9.13
N ILE A 92 -10.70 -7.63 9.25
CA ILE A 92 -11.81 -8.52 8.91
C ILE A 92 -12.83 -7.75 8.07
N PRO A 93 -13.50 -8.39 7.10
CA PRO A 93 -14.67 -7.80 6.46
C PRO A 93 -15.72 -7.44 7.51
N ALA A 94 -16.20 -6.20 7.48
CA ALA A 94 -17.26 -5.78 8.39
C ALA A 94 -18.55 -6.55 8.06
N VAL A 95 -19.17 -7.14 9.08
CA VAL A 95 -20.52 -7.68 8.97
C VAL A 95 -21.48 -6.54 9.31
N ILE A 96 -22.07 -5.92 8.30
CA ILE A 96 -23.10 -4.90 8.50
C ILE A 96 -24.42 -5.65 8.67
N LYS A 97 -24.97 -5.64 9.88
CA LYS A 97 -26.35 -6.07 10.10
C LYS A 97 -27.26 -5.04 9.45
N GLY A 98 -28.06 -5.48 8.47
CA GLY A 98 -29.11 -4.68 7.86
C GLY A 98 -30.22 -4.33 8.85
#